data_AF-A0A2I0PL35-F1
#
_entry.id   AF-A0A2I0PL35-F1
#
_cell.length_a   1.000
_cell.length_b   1.000
_cell.length_c   1.000
_cell.angle_alpha   90.00
_cell.angle_beta   90.00
_cell.angle_gamma   90.00
#
_symmetry.space_group_name_H-M   'P 1'
#
loop_
_entity.id
_entity.type
_entity.pdbx_description
1 polymer ?
#
loop_
_entity_poly.entity_id
_entity_poly.type
_entity_poly.pdbx_seq_one_letter_code
_entity_poly.pdbx_strand_id
1 'polypeptide(L)'
;MNNTENNVNDSNSNNNDENEIKHNQSTNTSNNSSNTQNTVKTSTSSGSASTVHGSMWVKASDMGNINFAQIKTGGIQDIFLHQLALSDSKFKANLTAFLNNAKNAGIRVSAWVLCLKSNGKFIDPTGRYTYSVSTSYKTKVKKAYKYWYKVKVKVAYKKSVKKYYKSYYYSHGKLKYKLKYKLVKKTYYKYVYKSTYKIKYKTVYQTKYKKTTKLGYNKAYAYSYMNNLTKRIVSYAKINGINGIHLDYIRYSGKAYASPGGTTTITNLVAKITKAVKTVKPNALLSAALMPETNANAYYYGQDYTQLGNYLDVLIPMVYKGNYNKDAAWIGKTSKYISSHSNGKPVWIGLTTYKSDAKPTPLSATELLNDVKAALNNGAAGYALFRYGNVLNNNFFNYSGSLGC
;
A
#
# COMPACT_ATOMS: atom_id res chain seq x y z
N MET A 1 16.16 9.79 7.37
CA MET A 1 15.53 11.12 7.47
C MET A 1 14.06 10.95 7.20
N ASN A 2 13.26 11.20 8.24
CA ASN A 2 11.81 11.07 8.30
C ASN A 2 11.13 11.90 7.20
N ASN A 3 10.03 11.40 6.66
CA ASN A 3 8.95 12.27 6.22
C ASN A 3 7.60 11.65 6.59
N THR A 4 7.06 12.20 7.66
CA THR A 4 5.70 12.07 8.17
C THR A 4 4.79 12.90 7.27
N GLU A 5 3.65 12.36 6.83
CA GLU A 5 2.56 13.17 6.28
C GLU A 5 1.28 12.93 7.07
N ASN A 6 0.68 14.06 7.43
CA ASN A 6 -0.37 14.27 8.41
C ASN A 6 -1.75 13.92 7.88
N ASN A 7 -2.57 13.29 8.72
CA ASN A 7 -4.02 13.24 8.55
C ASN A 7 -4.63 14.51 9.14
N VAL A 8 -5.44 15.19 8.33
CA VAL A 8 -6.31 16.30 8.73
C VAL A 8 -7.63 15.71 9.21
N ASN A 9 -7.96 15.98 10.47
CA ASN A 9 -9.28 15.78 11.05
C ASN A 9 -10.26 16.76 10.43
N ASP A 10 -11.48 16.30 10.12
CA ASP A 10 -12.62 17.18 10.10
C ASP A 10 -13.72 16.58 10.97
N SER A 11 -14.13 17.37 11.94
CA SER A 11 -15.07 17.06 13.00
C SER A 11 -16.28 17.91 12.72
N ASN A 12 -17.46 17.30 12.60
CA ASN A 12 -18.68 18.05 12.82
C ASN A 12 -19.66 17.24 13.66
N SER A 13 -19.87 17.80 14.85
CA SER A 13 -20.91 17.48 15.82
C SER A 13 -22.28 17.78 15.21
N ASN A 14 -23.28 16.98 15.56
CA ASN A 14 -24.56 17.52 15.98
C ASN A 14 -25.23 16.55 16.94
N ASN A 15 -25.43 17.08 18.15
CA ASN A 15 -26.29 16.54 19.21
C ASN A 15 -27.74 16.43 18.72
N ASN A 16 -28.48 15.49 19.30
CA ASN A 16 -29.76 15.79 19.93
C ASN A 16 -30.01 14.73 21.00
N ASP A 17 -30.16 15.23 22.22
CA ASP A 17 -30.69 14.56 23.40
C ASP A 17 -32.18 14.20 23.18
N GLU A 18 -32.65 13.15 23.84
CA GLU A 18 -33.76 13.26 24.80
C GLU A 18 -34.01 11.91 25.53
N ASN A 19 -33.71 11.94 26.83
CA ASN A 19 -34.47 11.44 28.00
C ASN A 19 -34.98 9.98 28.02
N GLU A 20 -34.43 9.14 28.91
CA GLU A 20 -34.84 8.92 30.31
C GLU A 20 -35.93 7.81 30.35
N ILE A 21 -35.80 6.69 31.05
CA ILE A 21 -35.93 6.54 32.51
C ILE A 21 -35.40 5.14 32.90
N LYS A 22 -34.65 5.08 34.00
CA LYS A 22 -34.36 3.85 34.76
C LYS A 22 -35.47 3.61 35.77
N HIS A 23 -35.97 2.38 35.90
CA HIS A 23 -36.30 1.88 37.23
C HIS A 23 -36.07 0.38 37.40
N ASN A 24 -35.65 0.08 38.62
CA ASN A 24 -35.16 -1.15 39.20
C ASN A 24 -36.37 -1.92 39.76
N GLN A 25 -36.39 -3.25 39.72
CA GLN A 25 -36.46 -4.11 40.91
C GLN A 25 -36.89 -5.54 40.60
N SER A 26 -36.21 -6.42 41.34
CA SER A 26 -36.42 -7.85 41.55
C SER A 26 -37.80 -8.16 42.14
N THR A 27 -38.40 -9.27 41.71
CA THR A 27 -39.20 -10.14 42.61
C THR A 27 -39.02 -11.60 42.23
N ASN A 28 -38.60 -12.39 43.22
CA ASN A 28 -38.71 -13.84 43.24
C ASN A 28 -40.17 -14.24 43.45
N THR A 29 -40.67 -15.22 42.71
CA THR A 29 -41.74 -16.09 43.22
C THR A 29 -41.60 -17.48 42.61
N SER A 30 -41.31 -18.44 43.47
CA SER A 30 -41.40 -19.87 43.22
C SER A 30 -42.87 -20.26 43.06
N ASN A 31 -43.20 -21.08 42.07
CA ASN A 31 -44.37 -21.94 42.12
C ASN A 31 -44.13 -23.21 41.29
N ASN A 32 -44.23 -24.33 41.98
CA ASN A 32 -44.17 -25.68 41.46
C ASN A 32 -45.62 -26.14 41.24
N SER A 33 -45.98 -26.54 40.02
CA SER A 33 -47.19 -27.33 39.80
C SER A 33 -47.07 -28.17 38.54
N SER A 34 -47.60 -29.38 38.68
CA SER A 34 -47.44 -30.55 37.84
C SER A 34 -48.37 -30.53 36.61
N ASN A 35 -47.96 -31.34 35.63
CA ASN A 35 -48.78 -32.14 34.71
C ASN A 35 -49.07 -31.66 33.26
N THR A 36 -48.61 -32.55 32.37
CA THR A 36 -49.24 -33.05 31.13
C THR A 36 -49.01 -32.29 29.82
N GLN A 37 -48.09 -32.90 29.05
CA GLN A 37 -48.04 -33.07 27.59
C GLN A 37 -48.94 -32.18 26.72
N ASN A 38 -48.30 -31.31 25.95
CA ASN A 38 -48.72 -31.00 24.59
C ASN A 38 -47.47 -30.82 23.71
N THR A 39 -47.11 -31.87 22.97
CA THR A 39 -45.96 -31.89 22.07
C THR A 39 -46.32 -31.12 20.79
N VAL A 40 -46.00 -29.83 20.75
CA VAL A 40 -45.88 -29.10 19.48
C VAL A 40 -44.49 -29.43 18.91
N LYS A 41 -44.47 -30.22 17.84
CA LYS A 41 -43.27 -30.44 17.01
C LYS A 41 -42.91 -29.13 16.32
N THR A 42 -42.03 -28.34 16.95
CA THR A 42 -41.21 -27.37 16.22
C THR A 42 -40.06 -28.13 15.57
N SER A 43 -40.17 -28.34 14.26
CA SER A 43 -39.06 -28.78 13.41
C SER A 43 -37.98 -27.70 13.39
N THR A 44 -37.08 -27.73 14.37
CA THR A 44 -35.78 -27.09 14.25
C THR A 44 -35.00 -27.86 13.20
N SER A 45 -34.75 -27.20 12.07
CA SER A 45 -33.76 -27.66 11.10
C SER A 45 -32.41 -27.71 11.82
N SER A 46 -32.02 -28.89 12.29
CA SER A 46 -30.66 -29.20 12.69
C SER A 46 -29.78 -29.13 11.45
N GLY A 47 -29.28 -27.93 11.14
CA GLY A 47 -28.17 -27.80 10.22
C GLY A 47 -27.04 -28.66 10.75
N SER A 48 -26.62 -29.68 9.99
CA SER A 48 -25.42 -30.46 10.30
C SER A 48 -24.32 -29.49 10.70
N ALA A 49 -23.80 -29.64 11.92
CA ALA A 49 -22.67 -28.86 12.39
C ALA A 49 -21.54 -29.03 11.37
N SER A 50 -21.27 -27.97 10.58
CA SER A 50 -20.24 -28.04 9.56
C SER A 50 -18.91 -28.18 10.28
N THR A 51 -18.20 -29.29 10.03
CA THR A 51 -16.86 -29.53 10.55
C THR A 51 -15.97 -28.31 10.27
N VAL A 52 -15.34 -27.77 11.32
CA VAL A 52 -14.52 -26.55 11.19
C VAL A 52 -13.29 -26.86 10.34
N HIS A 53 -12.99 -25.98 9.37
CA HIS A 53 -11.87 -26.21 8.45
C HIS A 53 -10.62 -25.42 8.84
N GLY A 54 -9.53 -26.10 9.18
CA GLY A 54 -8.24 -25.50 9.52
C GLY A 54 -7.22 -25.61 8.38
N SER A 55 -6.49 -24.53 8.13
CA SER A 55 -5.43 -24.47 7.13
C SER A 55 -4.24 -23.62 7.57
N MET A 56 -3.11 -23.71 6.88
CA MET A 56 -1.93 -22.88 7.19
C MET A 56 -1.03 -22.60 5.99
N TRP A 57 -0.38 -21.44 5.99
CA TRP A 57 0.71 -21.16 5.06
C TRP A 57 2.04 -21.70 5.57
N VAL A 58 2.79 -22.32 4.67
CA VAL A 58 4.10 -22.94 4.95
C VAL A 58 5.11 -22.44 3.94
N LYS A 59 6.24 -21.90 4.41
CA LYS A 59 7.38 -21.59 3.54
C LYS A 59 8.13 -22.85 3.16
N ALA A 60 8.80 -22.80 2.00
CA ALA A 60 9.65 -23.90 1.54
C ALA A 60 10.75 -24.28 2.55
N SER A 61 11.32 -23.29 3.25
CA SER A 61 12.32 -23.49 4.30
C SER A 61 11.81 -24.23 5.53
N ASP A 62 10.49 -24.22 5.75
CA ASP A 62 9.89 -24.73 6.99
C ASP A 62 9.33 -26.16 6.81
N MET A 63 9.40 -26.73 5.58
CA MET A 63 8.87 -28.07 5.28
C MET A 63 9.46 -29.17 6.16
N GLY A 64 10.77 -29.10 6.45
CA GLY A 64 11.47 -30.12 7.26
C GLY A 64 11.12 -30.09 8.74
N ASN A 65 10.45 -29.03 9.21
CA ASN A 65 10.17 -28.82 10.63
C ASN A 65 8.72 -29.17 11.01
N ILE A 66 7.89 -29.57 10.04
CA ILE A 66 6.48 -29.82 10.28
C ILE A 66 6.25 -31.15 10.97
N ASN A 67 5.59 -31.10 12.13
CA ASN A 67 5.00 -32.26 12.79
C ASN A 67 3.57 -32.47 12.29
N PHE A 68 3.41 -33.33 11.29
CA PHE A 68 2.11 -33.61 10.65
C PHE A 68 1.06 -34.17 11.62
N ALA A 69 1.46 -35.03 12.56
CA ALA A 69 0.55 -35.59 13.56
C ALA A 69 0.00 -34.50 14.48
N GLN A 70 0.88 -33.63 15.00
CA GLN A 70 0.48 -32.54 15.88
C GLN A 70 -0.50 -31.57 15.19
N ILE A 71 -0.18 -31.13 13.97
CA ILE A 71 -1.06 -30.17 13.27
C ILE A 71 -2.39 -30.82 12.86
N LYS A 72 -2.39 -32.13 12.54
CA LYS A 72 -3.61 -32.88 12.22
C LYS A 72 -4.53 -32.95 13.44
N THR A 73 -3.99 -33.33 14.61
CA THR A 73 -4.73 -33.33 15.88
C THR A 73 -5.20 -31.92 16.26
N GLY A 74 -4.42 -30.90 15.92
CA GLY A 74 -4.80 -29.50 16.08
C GLY A 74 -5.86 -29.01 15.07
N GLY A 75 -6.39 -29.89 14.21
CA GLY A 75 -7.48 -29.55 13.30
C GLY A 75 -7.04 -28.89 12.00
N ILE A 76 -5.80 -29.10 11.54
CA ILE A 76 -5.34 -28.65 10.22
C ILE A 76 -5.58 -29.74 9.18
N GLN A 77 -6.31 -29.39 8.12
CA GLN A 77 -6.59 -30.27 6.98
C GLN A 77 -5.94 -29.81 5.67
N ASP A 78 -5.55 -28.52 5.56
CA ASP A 78 -4.91 -27.98 4.35
C ASP A 78 -3.62 -27.19 4.63
N ILE A 79 -2.64 -27.36 3.75
CA ILE A 79 -1.41 -26.57 3.74
C ILE A 79 -1.30 -25.81 2.42
N PHE A 80 -1.03 -24.50 2.51
CA PHE A 80 -0.63 -23.65 1.39
C PHE A 80 0.90 -23.58 1.32
N LEU A 81 1.50 -24.43 0.49
CA LEU A 81 2.95 -24.57 0.38
C LEU A 81 3.53 -23.57 -0.63
N HIS A 82 4.45 -22.71 -0.17
CA HIS A 82 5.04 -21.64 -0.98
C HIS A 82 5.70 -22.17 -2.26
N GLN A 83 5.46 -21.51 -3.40
CA GLN A 83 5.94 -21.89 -4.73
C GLN A 83 7.44 -22.16 -4.87
N LEU A 84 8.29 -21.62 -3.98
CA LEU A 84 9.72 -21.92 -4.00
C LEU A 84 9.99 -23.40 -3.75
N ALA A 85 9.17 -24.08 -2.95
CA ALA A 85 9.29 -25.52 -2.73
C ALA A 85 9.12 -26.32 -4.04
N LEU A 86 8.39 -25.76 -5.00
CA LEU A 86 8.00 -26.39 -6.27
C LEU A 86 8.92 -25.99 -7.44
N SER A 87 9.63 -24.88 -7.32
CA SER A 87 10.37 -24.26 -8.44
C SER A 87 11.87 -24.17 -8.24
N ASP A 88 12.34 -24.17 -6.99
CA ASP A 88 13.77 -24.12 -6.68
C ASP A 88 14.29 -25.55 -6.43
N SER A 89 15.28 -25.96 -7.22
CA SER A 89 15.82 -27.32 -7.22
C SER A 89 16.37 -27.73 -5.85
N LYS A 90 16.82 -26.78 -5.03
CA LYS A 90 17.34 -27.06 -3.68
C LYS A 90 16.31 -27.67 -2.73
N PHE A 91 15.02 -27.52 -3.01
CA PHE A 91 13.95 -28.06 -2.17
C PHE A 91 13.39 -29.40 -2.69
N LYS A 92 13.89 -29.93 -3.82
CA LYS A 92 13.29 -31.11 -4.48
C LYS A 92 13.24 -32.36 -3.58
N ALA A 93 14.29 -32.63 -2.83
CA ALA A 93 14.33 -33.75 -1.89
C ALA A 93 13.29 -33.58 -0.77
N ASN A 94 13.29 -32.42 -0.12
CA ASN A 94 12.36 -32.10 0.96
C ASN A 94 10.91 -32.08 0.48
N LEU A 95 10.64 -31.59 -0.74
CA LEU A 95 9.29 -31.58 -1.32
C LEU A 95 8.71 -32.99 -1.42
N THR A 96 9.50 -33.95 -1.90
CA THR A 96 9.03 -35.34 -2.08
C THR A 96 8.63 -35.96 -0.75
N ALA A 97 9.49 -35.85 0.27
CA ALA A 97 9.18 -36.33 1.61
C ALA A 97 7.96 -35.61 2.23
N PHE A 98 7.91 -34.28 2.06
CA PHE A 98 6.83 -33.45 2.57
C PHE A 98 5.46 -33.86 2.01
N LEU A 99 5.34 -34.04 0.69
CA LEU A 99 4.09 -34.42 0.04
C LEU A 99 3.64 -35.83 0.43
N ASN A 100 4.57 -36.77 0.59
CA ASN A 100 4.27 -38.12 1.07
C ASN A 100 3.77 -38.11 2.53
N ASN A 101 4.44 -37.35 3.40
CA ASN A 101 4.04 -37.23 4.80
C ASN A 101 2.68 -36.54 4.95
N ALA A 102 2.41 -35.49 4.16
CA ALA A 102 1.11 -34.83 4.12
C ALA A 102 0.00 -35.79 3.67
N LYS A 103 0.25 -36.57 2.61
CA LYS A 103 -0.68 -37.60 2.13
C LYS A 103 -0.96 -38.64 3.22
N ASN A 104 0.07 -39.16 3.89
CA ASN A 104 -0.07 -40.16 4.95
C ASN A 104 -0.84 -39.62 6.16
N ALA A 105 -0.71 -38.33 6.46
CA ALA A 105 -1.47 -37.66 7.52
C ALA A 105 -2.89 -37.24 7.10
N GLY A 106 -3.28 -37.47 5.84
CA GLY A 106 -4.57 -37.02 5.31
C GLY A 106 -4.70 -35.49 5.31
N ILE A 107 -3.62 -34.78 4.98
CA ILE A 107 -3.58 -33.32 4.83
C ILE A 107 -3.39 -32.97 3.36
N ARG A 108 -4.28 -32.14 2.83
CA ARG A 108 -4.20 -31.67 1.44
C ARG A 108 -3.13 -30.59 1.31
N VAL A 109 -2.39 -30.62 0.20
CA VAL A 109 -1.39 -29.60 -0.09
C VAL A 109 -1.79 -28.80 -1.32
N SER A 110 -1.92 -27.49 -1.18
CA SER A 110 -2.17 -26.57 -2.29
C SER A 110 -0.93 -25.73 -2.57
N ALA A 111 -0.59 -25.52 -3.84
CA ALA A 111 0.51 -24.65 -4.21
C ALA A 111 0.14 -23.19 -3.93
N TRP A 112 0.90 -22.52 -3.05
CA TRP A 112 0.79 -21.09 -2.80
C TRP A 112 1.61 -20.31 -3.84
N VAL A 113 0.92 -19.65 -4.77
CA VAL A 113 1.51 -19.04 -5.97
C VAL A 113 1.36 -17.52 -5.95
N LEU A 114 2.47 -16.81 -6.13
CA LEU A 114 2.50 -15.36 -6.29
C LEU A 114 2.10 -15.01 -7.73
N CYS A 115 0.99 -14.28 -7.88
CA CYS A 115 0.33 -14.01 -9.15
C CYS A 115 0.78 -12.70 -9.78
N LEU A 116 0.41 -11.55 -9.21
CA LEU A 116 0.68 -10.21 -9.76
C LEU A 116 1.74 -9.46 -8.94
N LYS A 117 2.69 -10.19 -8.37
CA LYS A 117 3.84 -9.63 -7.66
C LYS A 117 5.10 -10.41 -8.01
N SER A 118 6.14 -9.70 -8.46
CA SER A 118 7.45 -10.26 -8.80
C SER A 118 8.55 -9.31 -8.36
N ASN A 119 9.65 -9.82 -7.80
CA ASN A 119 10.79 -9.04 -7.32
C ASN A 119 10.37 -7.87 -6.41
N GLY A 120 9.40 -8.13 -5.51
CA GLY A 120 8.85 -7.13 -4.59
C GLY A 120 7.90 -6.11 -5.21
N LYS A 121 7.74 -6.07 -6.53
CA LYS A 121 6.92 -5.10 -7.25
C LYS A 121 5.60 -5.71 -7.72
N PHE A 122 4.52 -4.94 -7.62
CA PHE A 122 3.25 -5.31 -8.24
C PHE A 122 3.31 -5.16 -9.75
N ILE A 123 2.64 -6.07 -10.43
CA ILE A 123 2.50 -6.10 -11.88
C ILE A 123 1.06 -5.71 -12.18
N ASP A 124 0.88 -4.68 -13.01
CA ASP A 124 -0.46 -4.28 -13.46
C ASP A 124 -0.92 -5.26 -14.56
N PRO A 125 -2.00 -6.04 -14.34
CA PRO A 125 -2.47 -7.04 -15.29
C PRO A 125 -3.01 -6.43 -16.60
N THR A 126 -3.21 -5.12 -16.67
CA THR A 126 -3.56 -4.40 -17.91
C THR A 126 -2.34 -4.00 -18.74
N GLY A 127 -1.12 -4.19 -18.20
CA GLY A 127 0.13 -3.75 -18.83
C GLY A 127 0.36 -2.25 -18.73
N ARG A 128 -0.33 -1.56 -17.82
CA ARG A 128 -0.18 -0.12 -17.59
C ARG A 128 1.21 0.21 -17.04
N TYR A 129 1.81 1.26 -17.59
CA TYR A 129 3.08 1.83 -17.12
C TYR A 129 3.04 3.36 -17.17
N THR A 130 3.89 4.01 -16.37
CA THR A 130 4.08 5.46 -16.40
C THR A 130 5.38 5.81 -17.12
N TYR A 131 5.37 6.90 -17.88
CA TYR A 131 6.57 7.48 -18.48
C TYR A 131 6.53 9.01 -18.39
N SER A 132 7.69 9.65 -18.35
CA SER A 132 7.79 11.11 -18.25
C SER A 132 7.88 11.74 -19.63
N VAL A 133 7.05 12.74 -19.90
CA VAL A 133 7.14 13.58 -21.10
C VAL A 133 7.55 14.98 -20.69
N SER A 134 8.55 15.53 -21.38
CA SER A 134 8.98 16.92 -21.23
C SER A 134 8.25 17.77 -22.26
N THR A 135 7.46 18.75 -21.81
CA THR A 135 6.77 19.70 -22.70
C THR A 135 7.36 21.09 -22.50
N SER A 136 7.76 21.74 -23.60
CA SER A 136 8.26 23.11 -23.57
C SER A 136 7.10 24.11 -23.49
N TYR A 137 7.29 25.19 -22.74
CA TYR A 137 6.37 26.31 -22.67
C TYR A 137 7.14 27.63 -22.57
N LYS A 138 6.57 28.72 -23.08
CA LYS A 138 7.17 30.05 -23.03
C LYS A 138 6.67 30.79 -21.79
N THR A 139 7.56 31.42 -21.04
CA THR A 139 7.21 32.32 -19.93
C THR A 139 7.88 33.69 -20.10
N LYS A 140 7.21 34.72 -19.60
CA LYS A 140 7.70 36.10 -19.62
C LYS A 140 8.66 36.31 -18.45
N VAL A 141 9.89 36.74 -18.72
CA VAL A 141 10.86 37.12 -17.69
C VAL A 141 11.39 38.53 -17.94
N LYS A 142 11.68 39.26 -16.86
CA LYS A 142 12.31 40.58 -16.93
C LYS A 142 13.82 40.40 -17.07
N LYS A 143 14.38 40.75 -18.23
CA LYS A 143 15.83 40.75 -18.45
C LYS A 143 16.38 42.17 -18.30
N ALA A 144 17.31 42.34 -17.37
CA ALA A 144 18.02 43.60 -17.16
C ALA A 144 18.90 43.95 -18.37
N TYR A 145 18.97 45.23 -18.70
CA TYR A 145 19.90 45.77 -19.69
C TYR A 145 20.36 47.17 -19.29
N LYS A 146 21.57 47.54 -19.72
CA LYS A 146 22.11 48.90 -19.52
C LYS A 146 21.47 49.86 -20.50
N TYR A 147 20.76 50.87 -19.99
CA TYR A 147 20.25 51.98 -20.78
C TYR A 147 21.17 53.18 -20.60
N TRP A 148 21.92 53.52 -21.64
CA TRP A 148 22.88 54.63 -21.64
C TRP A 148 22.19 55.95 -21.96
N TYR A 149 22.58 57.01 -21.25
CA TYR A 149 22.09 58.37 -21.47
C TYR A 149 23.15 59.40 -21.07
N LYS A 150 23.03 60.62 -21.60
CA LYS A 150 23.95 61.71 -21.31
C LYS A 150 23.42 62.56 -20.15
N VAL A 151 24.27 62.84 -19.17
CA VAL A 151 23.99 63.77 -18.06
C VAL A 151 24.89 64.98 -18.14
N LYS A 152 24.32 66.15 -17.86
CA LYS A 152 25.04 67.43 -17.82
C LYS A 152 25.66 67.60 -16.43
N VAL A 153 26.98 67.55 -16.33
CA VAL A 153 27.70 67.67 -15.06
C VAL A 153 28.61 68.89 -15.04
N LYS A 154 28.71 69.53 -13.88
CA LYS A 154 29.59 70.69 -13.67
C LYS A 154 30.98 70.19 -13.27
N VAL A 155 31.98 70.45 -14.12
CA VAL A 155 33.36 70.00 -13.89
C VAL A 155 34.25 71.21 -13.65
N ALA A 156 35.06 71.14 -12.60
CA ALA A 156 36.06 72.13 -12.27
C ALA A 156 37.27 71.99 -13.20
N TYR A 157 37.81 73.11 -13.67
CA TYR A 157 39.10 73.16 -14.34
C TYR A 157 39.92 74.34 -13.81
N LYS A 158 41.24 74.20 -13.79
CA LYS A 158 42.15 75.25 -13.32
C LYS A 158 42.67 76.03 -14.52
N LYS A 159 42.63 77.37 -14.46
CA LYS A 159 43.27 78.26 -15.44
C LYS A 159 44.19 79.23 -14.70
N SER A 160 45.40 79.39 -15.19
CA SER A 160 46.34 80.38 -14.67
C SER A 160 45.88 81.77 -15.07
N VAL A 161 45.71 82.66 -14.09
CA VAL A 161 45.37 84.06 -14.31
C VAL A 161 46.42 84.96 -13.66
N LYS A 162 46.63 86.15 -14.23
CA LYS A 162 47.57 87.13 -13.69
C LYS A 162 46.95 87.79 -12.45
N LYS A 163 47.58 87.64 -11.29
CA LYS A 163 47.27 88.44 -10.09
C LYS A 163 48.34 89.51 -9.97
N TYR A 164 47.94 90.75 -10.22
CA TYR A 164 48.82 91.90 -10.17
C TYR A 164 49.02 92.38 -8.73
N TYR A 165 50.22 92.85 -8.41
CA TYR A 165 50.58 93.44 -7.13
C TYR A 165 51.58 94.56 -7.33
N LYS A 166 51.58 95.53 -6.41
CA LYS A 166 52.52 96.64 -6.42
C LYS A 166 53.86 96.16 -5.85
N SER A 167 54.92 96.21 -6.66
CA SER A 167 56.30 95.95 -6.23
C SER A 167 56.96 97.30 -6.03
N TYR A 168 57.21 97.67 -4.79
CA TYR A 168 57.81 98.94 -4.43
C TYR A 168 59.34 98.88 -4.55
N TYR A 169 59.96 100.00 -4.94
CA TYR A 169 61.41 100.17 -5.02
C TYR A 169 61.79 101.64 -4.85
N TYR A 170 63.00 101.91 -4.36
CA TYR A 170 63.52 103.26 -4.24
C TYR A 170 64.34 103.64 -5.47
N SER A 171 64.13 104.86 -5.98
CA SER A 171 64.94 105.44 -7.05
C SER A 171 65.08 106.94 -6.77
N HIS A 172 66.33 107.42 -6.71
CA HIS A 172 66.64 108.82 -6.37
C HIS A 172 65.95 109.29 -5.06
N GLY A 173 65.98 108.45 -4.02
CA GLY A 173 65.41 108.75 -2.70
C GLY A 173 63.88 108.70 -2.59
N LYS A 174 63.12 108.52 -3.68
CA LYS A 174 61.64 108.45 -3.66
C LYS A 174 61.14 107.02 -3.81
N LEU A 175 60.18 106.62 -2.97
CA LEU A 175 59.50 105.32 -3.08
C LEU A 175 58.58 105.32 -4.31
N LYS A 176 58.91 104.50 -5.31
CA LYS A 176 58.08 104.27 -6.50
C LYS A 176 57.55 102.83 -6.47
N TYR A 177 56.53 102.53 -7.28
CA TYR A 177 56.08 101.16 -7.47
C TYR A 177 55.93 100.83 -8.94
N LYS A 178 56.12 99.55 -9.27
CA LYS A 178 55.73 98.97 -10.56
C LYS A 178 54.75 97.82 -10.35
N LEU A 179 53.76 97.71 -11.22
CA LEU A 179 52.85 96.58 -11.24
C LEU A 179 53.58 95.35 -11.77
N LYS A 180 53.81 94.37 -10.89
CA LYS A 180 54.24 93.02 -11.28
C LYS A 180 53.05 92.09 -11.19
N TYR A 181 53.10 90.96 -11.89
CA TYR A 181 52.10 89.92 -11.74
C TYR A 181 52.75 88.60 -11.37
N LYS A 182 52.00 87.77 -10.64
CA LYS A 182 52.27 86.34 -10.52
C LYS A 182 51.11 85.56 -11.09
N LEU A 183 51.40 84.41 -11.70
CA LEU A 183 50.36 83.50 -12.16
C LEU A 183 49.78 82.76 -10.96
N VAL A 184 48.48 82.89 -10.76
CA VAL A 184 47.74 82.15 -9.75
C VAL A 184 46.75 81.20 -10.43
N LYS A 185 46.64 79.97 -9.95
CA LYS A 185 45.66 79.00 -10.46
C LYS A 185 44.28 79.33 -9.89
N LYS A 186 43.35 79.76 -10.75
CA LYS A 186 41.95 79.98 -10.37
C LYS A 186 41.08 78.84 -10.90
N THR A 187 40.16 78.35 -10.07
CA THR A 187 39.22 77.29 -10.43
C THR A 187 38.01 77.89 -11.14
N TYR A 188 37.69 77.38 -12.32
CA TYR A 188 36.50 77.71 -13.10
C TYR A 188 35.66 76.45 -13.29
N TYR A 189 34.41 76.63 -13.70
CA TYR A 189 33.48 75.53 -13.93
C TYR A 189 32.92 75.59 -15.34
N LYS A 190 32.85 74.44 -16.00
CA LYS A 190 32.12 74.28 -17.25
C LYS A 190 31.18 73.09 -17.16
N TYR A 191 30.07 73.15 -17.89
CA TYR A 191 29.19 72.01 -18.04
C TYR A 191 29.68 71.13 -19.17
N VAL A 192 29.83 69.83 -18.90
CA VAL A 192 30.11 68.82 -19.93
C VAL A 192 29.07 67.72 -19.87
N TYR A 193 28.79 67.09 -21.00
CA TYR A 193 27.97 65.89 -21.04
C TYR A 193 28.86 64.68 -20.77
N LYS A 194 28.49 63.88 -19.77
CA LYS A 194 29.10 62.57 -19.52
C LYS A 194 28.06 61.47 -19.79
N SER A 195 28.49 60.39 -20.42
CA SER A 195 27.67 59.19 -20.59
C SER A 195 27.59 58.44 -19.27
N THR A 196 26.38 58.12 -18.84
CA THR A 196 26.12 57.23 -17.70
C THR A 196 25.06 56.21 -18.11
N TYR A 197 24.80 55.22 -17.27
CA TYR A 197 23.75 54.23 -17.51
C TYR A 197 22.85 54.08 -16.30
N LYS A 198 21.63 53.62 -16.57
CA LYS A 198 20.75 53.04 -15.55
C LYS A 198 20.29 51.66 -16.00
N ILE A 199 20.01 50.78 -15.04
CA ILE A 199 19.46 49.47 -15.35
C ILE A 199 17.98 49.64 -15.69
N LYS A 200 17.58 49.18 -16.87
CA LYS A 200 16.18 49.02 -17.28
C LYS A 200 15.87 47.54 -17.49
N TYR A 201 14.59 47.20 -17.48
CA TYR A 201 14.12 45.83 -17.70
C TYR A 201 13.32 45.78 -18.99
N LYS A 202 13.54 44.74 -19.79
CA LYS A 202 12.66 44.40 -20.92
C LYS A 202 12.07 43.01 -20.70
N THR A 203 10.83 42.84 -21.14
CA THR A 203 10.19 41.53 -21.13
C THR A 203 10.76 40.70 -22.27
N VAL A 204 11.27 39.52 -21.95
CA VAL A 204 11.69 38.53 -22.94
C VAL A 204 10.98 37.21 -22.68
N TYR A 205 10.75 36.43 -23.73
CA TYR A 205 10.24 35.07 -23.58
C TYR A 205 11.40 34.11 -23.35
N GLN A 206 11.31 33.35 -22.28
CA GLN A 206 12.22 32.26 -21.99
C GLN A 206 11.47 30.93 -22.13
N THR A 207 12.05 29.99 -22.88
CA THR A 207 11.54 28.62 -22.95
C THR A 207 11.88 27.90 -21.65
N LYS A 208 10.86 27.36 -20.99
CA LYS A 208 10.99 26.46 -19.84
C LYS A 208 10.41 25.10 -20.21
N TYR A 209 10.77 24.09 -19.43
CA TYR A 209 10.29 22.73 -19.62
C TYR A 209 9.49 22.30 -18.39
N LYS A 210 8.35 21.66 -18.62
CA LYS A 210 7.55 21.01 -17.59
C LYS A 210 7.60 19.51 -17.86
N LYS A 211 8.06 18.74 -16.87
CA LYS A 211 7.92 17.27 -16.89
C LYS A 211 6.50 16.93 -16.46
N THR A 212 5.84 16.05 -17.20
CA THR A 212 4.52 15.53 -16.85
C THR A 212 4.52 14.02 -17.05
N THR A 213 3.99 13.31 -16.06
CA THR A 213 3.85 11.86 -16.12
C THR A 213 2.65 11.52 -17.01
N LYS A 214 2.87 10.68 -18.03
CA LYS A 214 1.84 10.11 -18.87
C LYS A 214 1.70 8.61 -18.62
N LEU A 215 0.55 8.08 -19.03
CA LEU A 215 0.23 6.65 -18.98
C LEU A 215 0.42 6.02 -20.37
N GLY A 216 0.94 4.80 -20.38
CA GLY A 216 0.97 3.92 -21.54
C GLY A 216 0.48 2.52 -21.17
N TYR A 217 0.17 1.71 -22.18
CA TYR A 217 -0.30 0.34 -22.01
C TYR A 217 0.46 -0.60 -22.92
N ASN A 218 1.07 -1.64 -22.36
CA ASN A 218 1.70 -2.71 -23.11
C ASN A 218 0.83 -3.99 -23.04
N LYS A 219 -0.14 -4.08 -23.94
CA LYS A 219 -1.09 -5.20 -23.99
C LYS A 219 -0.40 -6.55 -24.29
N ALA A 220 0.62 -6.55 -25.15
CA ALA A 220 1.35 -7.76 -25.50
C ALA A 220 2.11 -8.33 -24.29
N TYR A 221 2.79 -7.47 -23.52
CA TYR A 221 3.42 -7.86 -22.27
C TYR A 221 2.41 -8.41 -21.27
N ALA A 222 1.29 -7.71 -21.06
CA ALA A 222 0.23 -8.15 -20.15
C ALA A 222 -0.30 -9.54 -20.52
N TYR A 223 -0.61 -9.74 -21.80
CA TYR A 223 -1.09 -11.03 -22.33
C TYR A 223 -0.07 -12.15 -22.12
N SER A 224 1.18 -11.91 -22.48
CA SER A 224 2.29 -12.87 -22.28
C SER A 224 2.47 -13.22 -20.80
N TYR A 225 2.45 -12.21 -19.93
CA TYR A 225 2.56 -12.41 -18.48
C TYR A 225 1.43 -13.30 -17.95
N MET A 226 0.17 -12.98 -18.26
CA MET A 226 -0.98 -13.77 -17.80
C MET A 226 -0.95 -15.21 -18.32
N ASN A 227 -0.51 -15.41 -19.57
CA ASN A 227 -0.35 -16.75 -20.15
C ASN A 227 0.75 -17.55 -19.45
N ASN A 228 1.92 -16.94 -19.21
CA ASN A 228 3.02 -17.60 -18.53
C ASN A 228 2.69 -17.89 -17.06
N LEU A 229 1.99 -16.99 -16.38
CA LEU A 229 1.45 -17.23 -15.05
C LEU A 229 0.51 -18.43 -15.04
N THR A 230 -0.45 -18.48 -15.96
CA THR A 230 -1.42 -19.59 -16.08
C THR A 230 -0.71 -20.91 -16.33
N LYS A 231 0.26 -20.95 -17.26
CA LYS A 231 1.07 -22.13 -17.56
C LYS A 231 1.85 -22.61 -16.33
N ARG A 232 2.48 -21.69 -15.58
CA ARG A 232 3.21 -22.02 -14.35
C ARG A 232 2.28 -22.61 -13.28
N ILE A 233 1.11 -22.01 -13.06
CA ILE A 233 0.11 -22.53 -12.12
C ILE A 233 -0.33 -23.94 -12.53
N VAL A 234 -0.62 -24.15 -13.82
CA VAL A 234 -0.97 -25.48 -14.37
C VAL A 234 0.17 -26.49 -14.16
N SER A 235 1.43 -26.10 -14.32
CA SER A 235 2.55 -27.02 -14.03
C SER A 235 2.61 -27.44 -12.57
N TYR A 236 2.30 -26.54 -11.62
CA TYR A 236 2.25 -26.90 -10.20
C TYR A 236 1.06 -27.81 -9.88
N ALA A 237 -0.10 -27.56 -10.49
CA ALA A 237 -1.28 -28.42 -10.31
C ALA A 237 -1.04 -29.87 -10.74
N LYS A 238 -0.16 -30.10 -11.73
CA LYS A 238 0.20 -31.43 -12.25
C LYS A 238 1.18 -32.19 -11.36
N ILE A 239 1.81 -31.56 -10.36
CA ILE A 239 2.74 -32.24 -9.45
C ILE A 239 1.94 -33.23 -8.59
N ASN A 240 2.40 -34.49 -8.56
CA ASN A 240 1.77 -35.51 -7.72
C ASN A 240 1.89 -35.11 -6.24
N GLY A 241 0.80 -35.25 -5.48
CA GLY A 241 0.71 -34.78 -4.09
C GLY A 241 0.28 -33.31 -3.93
N ILE A 242 0.25 -32.51 -5.00
CA ILE A 242 -0.41 -31.19 -4.98
C ILE A 242 -1.90 -31.39 -5.31
N ASN A 243 -2.77 -31.03 -4.37
CA ASN A 243 -4.22 -31.18 -4.41
C ASN A 243 -4.98 -29.90 -4.77
N GLY A 244 -4.31 -28.75 -4.83
CA GLY A 244 -4.97 -27.48 -5.11
C GLY A 244 -4.01 -26.35 -5.43
N ILE A 245 -4.57 -25.17 -5.69
CA ILE A 245 -3.86 -23.94 -5.97
C ILE A 245 -4.43 -22.84 -5.06
N HIS A 246 -3.54 -22.14 -4.38
CA HIS A 246 -3.84 -20.96 -3.58
C HIS A 246 -3.17 -19.72 -4.22
N LEU A 247 -3.99 -18.82 -4.75
CA LEU A 247 -3.56 -17.64 -5.49
C LEU A 247 -3.27 -16.48 -4.53
N ASP A 248 -2.02 -16.09 -4.41
CA ASP A 248 -1.61 -14.92 -3.64
C ASP A 248 -1.23 -13.75 -4.55
N TYR A 249 -1.39 -12.53 -4.05
CA TYR A 249 -1.22 -11.28 -4.79
C TYR A 249 -2.02 -11.26 -6.10
N ILE A 250 -3.19 -11.90 -6.15
CA ILE A 250 -4.11 -11.82 -7.28
C ILE A 250 -4.94 -10.53 -7.20
N ARG A 251 -4.23 -9.39 -7.23
CA ARG A 251 -4.78 -8.05 -7.00
C ARG A 251 -3.86 -6.95 -7.49
N TYR A 252 -4.39 -5.73 -7.53
CA TYR A 252 -3.58 -4.51 -7.60
C TYR A 252 -2.92 -4.18 -6.26
N SER A 253 -1.99 -3.23 -6.27
CA SER A 253 -1.28 -2.77 -5.07
C SER A 253 -2.11 -1.85 -4.14
N GLY A 254 -3.40 -1.65 -4.39
CA GLY A 254 -4.21 -0.60 -3.76
C GLY A 254 -4.61 0.55 -4.70
N LYS A 255 -4.40 0.39 -6.02
CA LYS A 255 -4.72 1.39 -7.05
C LYS A 255 -5.58 0.83 -8.18
N ALA A 256 -6.45 -0.14 -7.89
CA ALA A 256 -7.33 -0.74 -8.89
C ALA A 256 -8.25 0.31 -9.54
N TYR A 257 -8.75 1.28 -8.76
CA TYR A 257 -9.54 2.43 -9.25
C TYR A 257 -8.85 3.24 -10.36
N ALA A 258 -7.52 3.21 -10.44
CA ALA A 258 -6.78 3.93 -11.47
C ALA A 258 -6.65 3.14 -12.79
N SER A 259 -7.15 1.90 -12.83
CA SER A 259 -7.20 1.04 -14.01
C SER A 259 -8.66 0.83 -14.42
N PRO A 260 -9.09 1.32 -15.61
CA PRO A 260 -10.43 1.04 -16.11
C PRO A 260 -10.73 -0.46 -16.15
N GLY A 261 -11.85 -0.89 -15.55
CA GLY A 261 -12.20 -2.30 -15.45
C GLY A 261 -11.29 -3.11 -14.50
N GLY A 262 -10.70 -2.47 -13.47
CA GLY A 262 -9.79 -3.11 -12.52
C GLY A 262 -10.35 -4.41 -11.92
N THR A 263 -11.57 -4.36 -11.36
CA THR A 263 -12.27 -5.53 -10.81
C THR A 263 -12.46 -6.62 -11.86
N THR A 264 -13.06 -6.29 -13.00
CA THR A 264 -13.29 -7.23 -14.11
C THR A 264 -12.00 -7.90 -14.58
N THR A 265 -10.89 -7.16 -14.61
CA THR A 265 -9.58 -7.70 -15.00
C THR A 265 -9.10 -8.80 -14.05
N ILE A 266 -9.23 -8.59 -12.74
CA ILE A 266 -8.86 -9.60 -11.73
C ILE A 266 -9.83 -10.80 -11.80
N THR A 267 -11.14 -10.55 -11.85
CA THR A 267 -12.16 -11.59 -11.97
C THR A 267 -11.91 -12.49 -13.19
N ASN A 268 -11.65 -11.90 -14.37
CA ASN A 268 -11.39 -12.65 -15.59
C ASN A 268 -10.07 -13.43 -15.55
N LEU A 269 -9.04 -12.89 -14.91
CA LEU A 269 -7.78 -13.61 -14.71
C LEU A 269 -7.98 -14.84 -13.81
N VAL A 270 -8.74 -14.69 -12.71
CA VAL A 270 -9.10 -15.81 -11.84
C VAL A 270 -9.91 -16.85 -12.59
N ALA A 271 -10.95 -16.43 -13.34
CA ALA A 271 -11.75 -17.32 -14.18
C ALA A 271 -10.89 -18.14 -15.16
N LYS A 272 -9.95 -17.48 -15.84
CA LYS A 272 -9.01 -18.10 -16.78
C LYS A 272 -8.13 -19.14 -16.09
N ILE A 273 -7.56 -18.80 -14.93
CA ILE A 273 -6.72 -19.70 -14.14
C ILE A 273 -7.53 -20.90 -13.65
N THR A 274 -8.70 -20.67 -13.05
CA THR A 274 -9.61 -21.72 -12.57
C THR A 274 -9.94 -22.69 -13.70
N LYS A 275 -10.38 -22.19 -14.87
CA LYS A 275 -10.68 -23.03 -16.03
C LYS A 275 -9.48 -23.89 -16.44
N ALA A 276 -8.29 -23.29 -16.54
CA ALA A 276 -7.09 -24.01 -16.94
C ALA A 276 -6.65 -25.08 -15.92
N VAL A 277 -6.75 -24.79 -14.62
CA VAL A 277 -6.44 -25.74 -13.55
C VAL A 277 -7.45 -26.88 -13.52
N LYS A 278 -8.75 -26.59 -13.52
CA LYS A 278 -9.81 -27.61 -13.47
C LYS A 278 -9.79 -28.51 -14.71
N THR A 279 -9.31 -28.03 -15.86
CA THR A 279 -9.11 -28.86 -17.06
C THR A 279 -8.09 -29.98 -16.83
N VAL A 280 -6.99 -29.69 -16.13
CA VAL A 280 -5.93 -30.70 -15.89
C VAL A 280 -6.10 -31.44 -14.57
N LYS A 281 -6.86 -30.87 -13.63
CA LYS A 281 -7.12 -31.42 -12.30
C LYS A 281 -8.51 -30.97 -11.81
N PRO A 282 -9.59 -31.67 -12.21
CA PRO A 282 -10.97 -31.27 -11.91
C PRO A 282 -11.27 -31.09 -10.43
N ASN A 283 -10.66 -31.93 -9.59
CA ASN A 283 -10.86 -31.92 -8.13
C ASN A 283 -9.87 -31.02 -7.38
N ALA A 284 -9.09 -30.19 -8.09
CA ALA A 284 -8.17 -29.26 -7.44
C ALA A 284 -8.95 -28.27 -6.55
N LEU A 285 -8.51 -28.02 -5.32
CA LEU A 285 -9.04 -26.91 -4.52
C LEU A 285 -8.52 -25.57 -5.09
N LEU A 286 -9.40 -24.63 -5.40
CA LEU A 286 -9.03 -23.28 -5.85
C LEU A 286 -9.37 -22.26 -4.76
N SER A 287 -8.36 -21.55 -4.27
CA SER A 287 -8.53 -20.47 -3.29
C SER A 287 -7.65 -19.27 -3.61
N ALA A 288 -7.91 -18.14 -2.97
CA ALA A 288 -7.11 -16.93 -3.12
C ALA A 288 -6.95 -16.17 -1.80
N ALA A 289 -5.77 -15.58 -1.60
CA ALA A 289 -5.52 -14.61 -0.56
C ALA A 289 -6.14 -13.26 -0.95
N LEU A 290 -7.12 -12.81 -0.18
CA LEU A 290 -7.87 -11.58 -0.43
C LEU A 290 -7.55 -10.54 0.65
N MET A 291 -7.56 -9.26 0.29
CA MET A 291 -7.44 -8.20 1.29
C MET A 291 -8.74 -8.09 2.10
N PRO A 292 -8.72 -7.60 3.36
CA PRO A 292 -9.86 -7.66 4.30
C PRO A 292 -10.77 -6.41 4.29
N GLU A 293 -10.59 -5.43 3.41
CA GLU A 293 -11.23 -4.10 3.48
C GLU A 293 -12.71 -4.09 3.04
N THR A 294 -13.42 -5.21 3.17
CA THR A 294 -14.88 -5.30 2.97
C THR A 294 -15.33 -4.68 1.62
N ASN A 295 -16.27 -3.74 1.63
CA ASN A 295 -16.82 -3.09 0.43
C ASN A 295 -15.76 -2.34 -0.40
N ALA A 296 -14.67 -1.89 0.22
CA ALA A 296 -13.62 -1.15 -0.45
C ALA A 296 -12.65 -2.05 -1.24
N ASN A 297 -12.74 -3.38 -1.07
CA ASN A 297 -11.77 -4.32 -1.63
C ASN A 297 -11.77 -4.31 -3.17
N ALA A 298 -12.95 -4.24 -3.78
CA ALA A 298 -13.08 -4.12 -5.24
C ALA A 298 -12.43 -2.82 -5.75
N TYR A 299 -12.67 -1.69 -5.08
CA TYR A 299 -12.16 -0.37 -5.48
C TYR A 299 -10.64 -0.26 -5.39
N TYR A 300 -10.02 -0.75 -4.32
CA TYR A 300 -8.58 -0.62 -4.12
C TYR A 300 -7.77 -1.75 -4.75
N TYR A 301 -8.27 -2.98 -4.69
CA TYR A 301 -7.49 -4.17 -5.04
C TYR A 301 -8.02 -4.92 -6.26
N GLY A 302 -9.20 -4.55 -6.76
CA GLY A 302 -9.89 -5.27 -7.82
C GLY A 302 -10.46 -6.61 -7.35
N GLN A 303 -10.47 -6.86 -6.03
CA GLN A 303 -10.95 -8.10 -5.44
C GLN A 303 -12.39 -7.91 -4.98
N ASP A 304 -13.33 -8.34 -5.80
CA ASP A 304 -14.75 -8.41 -5.46
C ASP A 304 -15.09 -9.82 -4.99
N TYR A 305 -15.49 -9.96 -3.72
CA TYR A 305 -15.72 -11.28 -3.12
C TYR A 305 -16.81 -12.07 -3.84
N THR A 306 -17.91 -11.42 -4.24
CA THR A 306 -19.06 -12.10 -4.86
C THR A 306 -18.68 -12.57 -6.26
N GLN A 307 -18.01 -11.73 -7.04
CA GLN A 307 -17.54 -12.08 -8.38
C GLN A 307 -16.48 -13.18 -8.34
N LEU A 308 -15.52 -13.10 -7.41
CA LEU A 308 -14.49 -14.12 -7.23
C LEU A 308 -15.06 -15.47 -6.75
N GLY A 309 -16.13 -15.44 -5.95
CA GLY A 309 -16.86 -16.63 -5.51
C GLY A 309 -17.45 -17.47 -6.65
N ASN A 310 -17.62 -16.92 -7.85
CA ASN A 310 -18.01 -17.73 -9.02
C ASN A 310 -16.93 -18.71 -9.47
N TYR A 311 -15.66 -18.47 -9.12
CA TYR A 311 -14.51 -19.20 -9.66
C TYR A 311 -13.61 -19.85 -8.61
N LEU A 312 -13.73 -19.40 -7.36
CA LEU A 312 -13.00 -19.97 -6.23
C LEU A 312 -13.89 -20.96 -5.48
N ASP A 313 -13.27 -22.04 -5.01
CA ASP A 313 -13.92 -22.99 -4.12
C ASP A 313 -13.96 -22.43 -2.69
N VAL A 314 -12.95 -21.65 -2.29
CA VAL A 314 -12.81 -21.03 -0.96
C VAL A 314 -12.22 -19.63 -1.08
N LEU A 315 -12.75 -18.67 -0.32
CA LEU A 315 -12.19 -17.33 -0.17
C LEU A 315 -11.36 -17.24 1.10
N ILE A 316 -10.17 -16.65 1.04
CA ILE A 316 -9.26 -16.56 2.19
C ILE A 316 -8.82 -15.11 2.42
N PRO A 317 -9.65 -14.29 3.11
CA PRO A 317 -9.28 -12.92 3.42
C PRO A 317 -8.20 -12.87 4.51
N MET A 318 -7.20 -12.00 4.33
CA MET A 318 -6.05 -11.81 5.21
C MET A 318 -6.38 -10.81 6.33
N VAL A 319 -7.15 -11.26 7.32
CA VAL A 319 -7.65 -10.44 8.45
C VAL A 319 -6.58 -10.35 9.55
N TYR A 320 -5.45 -9.74 9.19
CA TYR A 320 -4.23 -9.69 10.02
C TYR A 320 -4.30 -8.58 11.07
N LYS A 321 -5.04 -8.80 12.16
CA LYS A 321 -5.44 -7.78 13.14
C LYS A 321 -4.31 -6.82 13.53
N GLY A 322 -3.10 -7.33 13.79
CA GLY A 322 -2.00 -6.49 14.24
C GLY A 322 -1.36 -5.62 13.16
N ASN A 323 -1.45 -6.02 11.89
CA ASN A 323 -1.06 -5.16 10.76
C ASN A 323 -2.05 -4.01 10.54
N TYR A 324 -3.31 -4.17 10.97
CA TYR A 324 -4.36 -3.15 10.88
C TYR A 324 -4.55 -2.37 12.19
N ASN A 325 -3.78 -2.69 13.23
CA ASN A 325 -3.98 -2.17 14.59
C ASN A 325 -5.43 -2.36 15.08
N LYS A 326 -5.92 -3.60 14.98
CA LYS A 326 -7.28 -4.05 15.29
C LYS A 326 -7.29 -5.21 16.29
N ASP A 327 -8.50 -5.60 16.71
CA ASP A 327 -8.76 -6.62 17.72
C ASP A 327 -9.59 -7.81 17.18
N ALA A 328 -9.95 -8.73 18.08
CA ALA A 328 -10.78 -9.89 17.74
C ALA A 328 -12.22 -9.51 17.33
N ALA A 329 -12.76 -8.40 17.84
CA ALA A 329 -14.08 -7.92 17.42
C ALA A 329 -14.07 -7.49 15.95
N TRP A 330 -12.99 -6.85 15.49
CA TRP A 330 -12.78 -6.56 14.07
C TRP A 330 -12.66 -7.81 13.21
N ILE A 331 -11.98 -8.87 13.71
CA ILE A 331 -11.96 -10.17 13.04
C ILE A 331 -13.39 -10.68 12.83
N GLY A 332 -14.22 -10.68 13.88
CA GLY A 332 -15.61 -11.12 13.79
C GLY A 332 -16.43 -10.31 12.79
N LYS A 333 -16.38 -8.97 12.86
CA LYS A 333 -17.10 -8.08 11.92
C LYS A 333 -16.68 -8.31 10.47
N THR A 334 -15.38 -8.44 10.22
CA THR A 334 -14.82 -8.68 8.88
C THR A 334 -15.24 -10.04 8.35
N SER A 335 -15.19 -11.08 9.20
CA SER A 335 -15.63 -12.43 8.85
C SER A 335 -17.10 -12.45 8.43
N LYS A 336 -17.97 -11.84 9.24
CA LYS A 336 -19.40 -11.75 8.95
C LYS A 336 -19.69 -11.08 7.62
N TYR A 337 -19.02 -9.96 7.35
CA TYR A 337 -19.18 -9.23 6.09
C TYR A 337 -18.77 -10.09 4.88
N ILE A 338 -17.57 -10.68 4.93
CA ILE A 338 -17.04 -11.39 3.76
C ILE A 338 -17.82 -12.68 3.51
N SER A 339 -18.23 -13.39 4.56
CA SER A 339 -19.09 -14.56 4.43
C SER A 339 -20.46 -14.24 3.81
N SER A 340 -21.04 -13.06 4.07
CA SER A 340 -22.29 -12.66 3.40
C SER A 340 -22.11 -12.18 1.96
N HIS A 341 -20.87 -11.96 1.51
CA HIS A 341 -20.53 -11.50 0.17
C HIS A 341 -19.70 -12.53 -0.63
N SER A 342 -19.60 -13.77 -0.15
CA SER A 342 -18.78 -14.82 -0.78
C SER A 342 -19.47 -15.55 -1.93
N ASN A 343 -20.69 -15.16 -2.30
CA ASN A 343 -21.55 -15.88 -3.24
C ASN A 343 -21.80 -17.34 -2.82
N GLY A 344 -22.07 -17.54 -1.52
CA GLY A 344 -22.32 -18.87 -0.94
C GLY A 344 -21.08 -19.76 -0.83
N LYS A 345 -19.88 -19.28 -1.19
CA LYS A 345 -18.64 -20.03 -1.01
C LYS A 345 -18.15 -19.98 0.43
N PRO A 346 -17.53 -21.05 0.94
CA PRO A 346 -16.90 -21.04 2.25
C PRO A 346 -15.79 -19.98 2.32
N VAL A 347 -15.71 -19.34 3.49
CA VAL A 347 -14.67 -18.35 3.81
C VAL A 347 -13.79 -18.92 4.93
N TRP A 348 -12.50 -19.01 4.68
CA TRP A 348 -11.51 -19.36 5.70
C TRP A 348 -10.71 -18.12 6.07
N ILE A 349 -10.82 -17.67 7.32
CA ILE A 349 -10.22 -16.39 7.71
C ILE A 349 -8.72 -16.56 7.91
N GLY A 350 -7.92 -15.81 7.13
CA GLY A 350 -6.49 -15.71 7.29
C GLY A 350 -6.14 -14.91 8.54
N LEU A 351 -5.49 -15.55 9.51
CA LEU A 351 -5.12 -14.98 10.81
C LEU A 351 -3.61 -15.02 10.99
N THR A 352 -3.03 -13.91 11.43
CA THR A 352 -1.61 -13.88 11.80
C THR A 352 -1.34 -14.69 13.06
N THR A 353 -0.29 -15.48 13.07
CA THR A 353 0.15 -16.25 14.26
C THR A 353 1.07 -15.43 15.18
N TYR A 354 1.40 -14.20 14.79
CA TYR A 354 2.33 -13.27 15.43
C TYR A 354 1.77 -11.85 15.49
N LYS A 355 2.39 -10.97 16.28
CA LYS A 355 1.86 -9.63 16.58
C LYS A 355 1.69 -8.74 15.34
N SER A 356 2.69 -8.60 14.48
CA SER A 356 2.56 -7.92 13.18
C SER A 356 3.82 -8.13 12.34
N ASP A 357 3.80 -7.74 11.05
CA ASP A 357 4.99 -7.82 10.20
C ASP A 357 6.14 -6.93 10.72
N ALA A 358 5.81 -5.83 11.41
CA ALA A 358 6.79 -4.97 12.07
C ALA A 358 7.29 -5.54 13.41
N LYS A 359 6.55 -6.48 14.01
CA LYS A 359 6.88 -7.12 15.30
C LYS A 359 6.56 -8.62 15.21
N PRO A 360 7.46 -9.44 14.62
CA PRO A 360 7.22 -10.86 14.35
C PRO A 360 7.35 -11.75 15.60
N THR A 361 6.80 -11.30 16.74
CA THR A 361 6.72 -12.08 17.98
C THR A 361 5.47 -12.97 17.95
N PRO A 362 5.56 -14.28 18.23
CA PRO A 362 4.39 -15.16 18.30
C PRO A 362 3.30 -14.63 19.23
N LEU A 363 2.04 -14.85 18.86
CA LEU A 363 0.90 -14.69 19.77
C LEU A 363 0.91 -15.84 20.81
N SER A 364 0.24 -15.62 21.93
CA SER A 364 -0.04 -16.74 22.85
C SER A 364 -1.04 -17.71 22.21
N ALA A 365 -0.99 -18.99 22.62
CA ALA A 365 -1.93 -20.01 22.13
C ALA A 365 -3.40 -19.61 22.36
N THR A 366 -3.71 -19.07 23.54
CA THR A 366 -5.06 -18.60 23.91
C THR A 366 -5.49 -17.39 23.09
N GLU A 367 -4.58 -16.44 22.84
CA GLU A 367 -4.90 -15.27 22.01
C GLU A 367 -5.23 -15.68 20.57
N LEU A 368 -4.41 -16.56 19.97
CA LEU A 368 -4.68 -17.07 18.63
C LEU A 368 -5.98 -17.91 18.58
N LEU A 369 -6.26 -18.69 19.62
CA LEU A 369 -7.51 -19.44 19.73
C LEU A 369 -8.72 -18.50 19.82
N ASN A 370 -8.61 -17.38 20.55
CA ASN A 370 -9.67 -16.38 20.63
C ASN A 370 -9.92 -15.70 19.29
N ASP A 371 -8.87 -15.41 18.52
CA ASP A 371 -8.99 -14.88 17.16
C ASP A 371 -9.72 -15.87 16.22
N VAL A 372 -9.37 -17.16 16.30
CA VAL A 372 -10.05 -18.23 15.55
C VAL A 372 -11.53 -18.32 15.93
N LYS A 373 -11.84 -18.34 17.23
CA LYS A 373 -13.23 -18.37 17.71
C LYS A 373 -14.02 -17.14 17.26
N ALA A 374 -13.40 -15.96 17.27
CA ALA A 374 -14.04 -14.73 16.79
C ALA A 374 -14.44 -14.83 15.31
N ALA A 375 -13.59 -15.44 14.47
CA ALA A 375 -13.92 -15.70 13.06
C ALA A 375 -15.07 -16.70 12.92
N LEU A 376 -14.96 -17.87 13.55
CA LEU A 376 -15.93 -18.98 13.43
C LEU A 376 -17.32 -18.57 13.94
N ASN A 377 -17.39 -17.92 15.11
CA ASN A 377 -18.65 -17.43 15.69
C ASN A 377 -19.34 -16.36 14.85
N ASN A 378 -18.65 -15.82 13.83
CA ASN A 378 -19.16 -14.79 12.93
C ASN A 378 -19.26 -15.27 11.48
N GLY A 379 -19.49 -16.57 11.27
CA GLY A 379 -19.87 -17.12 9.96
C GLY A 379 -18.70 -17.53 9.07
N ALA A 380 -17.47 -17.57 9.59
CA ALA A 380 -16.38 -18.23 8.89
C ALA A 380 -16.59 -19.75 8.88
N ALA A 381 -16.36 -20.40 7.74
CA ALA A 381 -16.38 -21.86 7.62
C ALA A 381 -15.06 -22.50 8.11
N GLY A 382 -14.04 -21.68 8.34
CA GLY A 382 -12.71 -22.14 8.71
C GLY A 382 -11.74 -21.01 8.98
N TYR A 383 -10.48 -21.37 9.19
CA TYR A 383 -9.38 -20.46 9.44
C TYR A 383 -8.11 -20.89 8.68
N ALA A 384 -7.24 -19.92 8.43
CA ALA A 384 -5.95 -20.12 7.80
C ALA A 384 -4.87 -19.42 8.61
N LEU A 385 -3.90 -20.17 9.14
CA LEU A 385 -2.83 -19.61 9.98
C LEU A 385 -1.70 -19.07 9.11
N PHE A 386 -1.47 -17.76 9.17
CA PHE A 386 -0.32 -17.08 8.59
C PHE A 386 0.69 -16.73 9.69
N ARG A 387 1.68 -17.58 9.95
CA ARG A 387 2.08 -18.77 9.18
C ARG A 387 2.84 -19.74 10.07
N TYR A 388 3.08 -20.97 9.59
CA TYR A 388 3.94 -21.92 10.29
C TYR A 388 5.40 -21.41 10.41
N GLY A 389 6.14 -21.99 11.36
CA GLY A 389 7.55 -21.70 11.65
C GLY A 389 7.73 -20.98 12.98
N ASN A 390 8.89 -20.31 13.17
CA ASN A 390 9.27 -19.66 14.44
C ASN A 390 8.36 -18.50 14.89
N VAL A 391 7.35 -18.15 14.09
CA VAL A 391 6.35 -17.12 14.37
C VAL A 391 5.02 -17.71 14.86
N LEU A 392 4.95 -19.02 15.07
CA LEU A 392 3.79 -19.72 15.62
C LEU A 392 4.16 -20.37 16.95
N ASN A 393 3.33 -20.13 17.97
CA ASN A 393 3.37 -20.88 19.20
C ASN A 393 2.64 -22.22 19.00
N ASN A 394 3.39 -23.33 18.86
CA ASN A 394 2.83 -24.65 18.60
C ASN A 394 1.92 -25.18 19.71
N ASN A 395 1.94 -24.61 20.92
CA ASN A 395 0.97 -24.95 21.97
C ASN A 395 -0.47 -24.68 21.53
N PHE A 396 -0.69 -23.83 20.52
CA PHE A 396 -2.00 -23.65 19.89
C PHE A 396 -2.67 -24.98 19.53
N PHE A 397 -1.92 -25.94 18.97
CA PHE A 397 -2.47 -27.22 18.54
C PHE A 397 -2.98 -28.11 19.67
N ASN A 398 -2.53 -27.86 20.90
CA ASN A 398 -3.02 -28.57 22.09
C ASN A 398 -4.45 -28.13 22.46
N TYR A 399 -4.89 -26.95 21.99
CA TYR A 399 -6.22 -26.40 22.29
C TYR A 399 -7.14 -26.46 21.08
N SER A 400 -6.62 -26.29 19.87
CA SER A 400 -7.44 -26.12 18.66
C SER A 400 -8.14 -27.40 18.20
N GLY A 401 -7.71 -28.59 18.64
CA GLY A 401 -8.41 -29.84 18.39
C GLY A 401 -9.84 -29.87 18.95
N SER A 402 -10.14 -29.04 19.96
CA SER A 402 -11.48 -28.89 20.54
C SER A 402 -12.48 -28.12 19.66
N LEU A 403 -12.05 -27.56 18.53
CA LEU A 403 -12.90 -26.76 17.64
C LEU A 403 -13.84 -27.60 16.76
N GLY A 404 -13.77 -28.93 16.82
CA GLY A 404 -14.66 -29.83 16.06
C GLY A 404 -14.28 -29.98 14.59
N CYS A 405 -12.98 -30.15 14.32
CA CYS A 405 -12.38 -30.21 12.98
C CYS A 405 -12.06 -31.63 12.48
#